data_AF-L5KEU9-F1
#
_entry.id   AF-L5KEU9-F1
#
_cell.length_a   1.000
_cell.length_b   1.000
_cell.length_c   1.000
_cell.angle_alpha   90.00
_cell.angle_beta   90.00
_cell.angle_gamma   90.00
#
_symmetry.space_group_name_H-M   'P 1'
#
loop_
_entity.id
_entity.type
_entity.pdbx_description
1 polymer ?
#
loop_
_entity_poly.entity_id
_entity_poly.type
_entity_poly.pdbx_seq_one_letter_code
_entity_poly.pdbx_strand_id
1 'polypeptide(L)'
;MNFPTSNLCFVGLLSMIDPPRSTVPDAVTKCRSAGIKVIMVTGDHPITAKAIAKSVGIISANSETVEDIAKRLNIAVEQVNKQDAKAVVVTGMELKDMSAEQLDEILTSYTEIVFARTSPQQKLIIVEGCQRQVGGRRCPEDPGP
;
A
#
# COMPACT_ATOMS: atom_id res chain seq x y z
N MET A 1 -23.44 12.76 40.70
CA MET A 1 -22.18 12.04 40.39
C MET A 1 -21.58 11.62 41.72
N ASN A 2 -21.50 10.31 42.01
CA ASN A 2 -21.13 9.78 43.35
C ASN A 2 -19.71 9.19 43.41
N PHE A 3 -18.81 9.56 42.50
CA PHE A 3 -17.41 9.10 42.49
C PHE A 3 -16.45 10.13 41.87
N PRO A 4 -15.17 10.17 42.30
CA PRO A 4 -14.17 11.09 41.77
C PRO A 4 -13.73 10.71 40.36
N THR A 5 -13.68 11.70 39.46
CA THR A 5 -13.27 11.55 38.04
C THR A 5 -12.00 12.34 37.70
N SER A 6 -11.39 13.01 38.68
CA SER A 6 -10.14 13.77 38.57
C SER A 6 -9.10 13.24 39.58
N ASN A 7 -7.82 13.58 39.37
CA ASN A 7 -6.68 13.10 40.18
C ASN A 7 -6.52 11.57 40.22
N LEU A 8 -6.86 10.89 39.11
CA LEU A 8 -6.59 9.46 38.96
C LEU A 8 -5.08 9.19 38.82
N CYS A 9 -4.63 8.02 39.29
CA CYS A 9 -3.25 7.57 39.08
C CYS A 9 -3.13 6.91 37.70
N PHE A 10 -2.25 7.45 36.84
CA PHE A 10 -1.96 6.84 35.56
C PHE A 10 -1.16 5.55 35.76
N VAL A 11 -1.70 4.43 35.26
CA VAL A 11 -1.06 3.10 35.39
C VAL A 11 -0.21 2.79 34.15
N GLY A 12 -0.72 3.05 32.94
CA GLY A 12 -0.01 2.74 31.69
C GLY A 12 -0.89 2.85 30.45
N LEU A 13 -0.31 2.52 29.29
CA LEU A 13 -0.99 2.42 28.00
C LEU A 13 -0.96 0.99 27.47
N LEU A 14 -1.99 0.61 26.73
CA LEU A 14 -2.06 -0.65 25.98
C LEU A 14 -2.47 -0.35 24.55
N SER A 15 -1.83 -1.02 23.58
CA SER A 15 -2.19 -0.96 22.16
C SER A 15 -2.38 -2.37 21.60
N MET A 16 -3.22 -2.48 20.58
CA MET A 16 -3.52 -3.73 19.89
C MET A 16 -3.47 -3.49 18.38
N ILE A 17 -3.04 -4.50 17.64
CA ILE A 17 -3.01 -4.53 16.18
C ILE A 17 -3.49 -5.91 15.72
N ASP A 18 -4.08 -5.99 14.54
CA ASP A 18 -4.31 -7.27 13.85
C ASP A 18 -2.99 -7.74 13.22
N PRO A 19 -2.30 -8.75 13.78
CA PRO A 19 -1.01 -9.15 13.27
C PRO A 19 -1.17 -9.90 11.93
N PRO A 20 -0.23 -9.73 10.98
CA PRO A 20 -0.23 -10.54 9.78
C PRO A 20 -0.08 -12.02 10.15
N ARG A 21 -0.73 -12.91 9.40
CA ARG A 21 -0.54 -14.36 9.56
C ARG A 21 0.95 -14.70 9.38
N SER A 22 1.45 -15.61 10.21
CA SER A 22 2.89 -15.95 10.26
C SER A 22 3.48 -16.42 8.93
N THR A 23 2.67 -16.96 8.02
CA THR A 23 3.10 -17.44 6.71
C THR A 23 3.16 -16.37 5.62
N VAL A 24 2.61 -15.17 5.88
CA VAL A 24 2.49 -14.10 4.86
C VAL A 24 3.86 -13.55 4.44
N PRO A 25 4.80 -13.22 5.35
CA PRO A 25 6.11 -12.69 4.93
C PRO A 25 6.88 -13.64 4.00
N ASP A 26 6.84 -14.95 4.30
CA ASP A 26 7.47 -15.98 3.47
C ASP A 26 6.83 -16.07 2.09
N ALA A 27 5.50 -16.01 2.02
CA ALA A 27 4.76 -16.03 0.76
C ALA A 27 5.10 -14.81 -0.11
N VAL A 28 5.11 -13.61 0.48
CA VAL A 28 5.48 -12.37 -0.21
C VAL A 28 6.91 -12.46 -0.75
N THR A 29 7.84 -12.95 0.07
CA THR A 29 9.25 -13.13 -0.33
C THR A 29 9.38 -14.08 -1.52
N LYS A 30 8.73 -15.26 -1.46
CA LYS A 30 8.74 -16.23 -2.57
C LYS A 30 8.17 -15.65 -3.86
N CYS A 31 7.06 -14.91 -3.78
CA CYS A 31 6.47 -14.23 -4.94
C CYS A 31 7.46 -13.22 -5.55
N ARG A 32 8.10 -12.38 -4.73
CA ARG A 32 9.09 -11.41 -5.21
C ARG A 32 10.32 -12.08 -5.83
N SER A 33 10.82 -13.16 -5.23
CA SER A 33 11.92 -13.96 -5.79
C SER A 33 11.58 -14.59 -7.14
N ALA A 34 10.31 -14.84 -7.41
CA ALA A 34 9.81 -15.32 -8.71
C ALA A 34 9.55 -14.18 -9.72
N GLY A 35 9.88 -12.92 -9.38
CA GLY A 35 9.63 -11.76 -10.24
C GLY A 35 8.17 -11.29 -10.26
N ILE A 36 7.33 -11.78 -9.33
CA ILE A 36 5.92 -11.39 -9.22
C ILE A 36 5.84 -10.09 -8.43
N LYS A 37 5.22 -9.07 -9.03
CA LYS A 37 4.91 -7.81 -8.37
C LYS A 37 3.75 -8.00 -7.39
N VAL A 38 4.01 -7.82 -6.10
CA VAL A 38 3.00 -7.93 -5.04
C VAL A 38 2.47 -6.54 -4.68
N ILE A 39 1.14 -6.35 -4.76
CA ILE A 39 0.45 -5.08 -4.47
C ILE A 39 -0.53 -5.32 -3.32
N MET A 40 -0.54 -4.44 -2.32
CA MET A 40 -1.55 -4.48 -1.25
C MET A 40 -2.79 -3.67 -1.67
N VAL A 41 -3.98 -4.22 -1.46
CA VAL A 41 -5.26 -3.51 -1.64
C VAL A 41 -6.14 -3.74 -0.42
N THR A 42 -6.36 -2.72 0.40
CA THR A 42 -7.10 -2.82 1.66
C THR A 42 -8.10 -1.67 1.88
N GLY A 43 -9.14 -1.96 2.67
CA GLY A 43 -10.08 -0.96 3.18
C GLY A 43 -9.56 -0.23 4.44
N ASP A 44 -8.41 -0.63 4.98
CA ASP A 44 -7.83 -0.05 6.20
C ASP A 44 -7.25 1.36 6.00
N HIS A 45 -6.98 2.02 7.12
CA HIS A 45 -6.32 3.32 7.15
C HIS A 45 -4.90 3.26 6.54
N PRO A 46 -4.45 4.32 5.83
CA PRO A 46 -3.17 4.30 5.12
C PRO A 46 -1.96 4.07 6.03
N ILE A 47 -2.01 4.61 7.26
CA ILE A 47 -0.94 4.45 8.26
C ILE A 47 -0.79 2.98 8.66
N THR A 48 -1.91 2.31 8.99
CA THR A 48 -1.93 0.89 9.34
C THR A 48 -1.52 0.02 8.15
N ALA A 49 -2.10 0.29 6.97
CA ALA A 49 -1.79 -0.45 5.75
C ALA A 49 -0.29 -0.38 5.40
N LYS A 50 0.32 0.81 5.49
CA LYS A 50 1.75 1.00 5.28
C LYS A 50 2.60 0.25 6.30
N ALA A 51 2.22 0.30 7.58
CA ALA A 51 2.94 -0.42 8.63
C ALA A 51 2.90 -1.94 8.40
N ILE A 52 1.73 -2.49 8.06
CA ILE A 52 1.58 -3.91 7.72
C ILE A 52 2.33 -4.24 6.43
N ALA A 53 2.28 -3.39 5.40
CA ALA A 53 2.99 -3.62 4.14
C ALA A 53 4.51 -3.67 4.35
N LYS A 54 5.07 -2.86 5.25
CA LYS A 54 6.48 -2.93 5.66
C LYS A 54 6.78 -4.20 6.46
N SER A 55 5.89 -4.60 7.38
CA SER A 55 6.13 -5.80 8.22
C SER A 55 6.08 -7.11 7.44
N VAL A 56 5.28 -7.19 6.37
CA VAL A 56 5.17 -8.40 5.53
C VAL A 56 6.04 -8.37 4.27
N GLY A 57 6.81 -7.30 4.04
CA GLY A 57 7.75 -7.20 2.93
C GLY A 57 7.16 -6.82 1.57
N ILE A 58 5.93 -6.27 1.54
CA ILE A 58 5.35 -5.66 0.33
C ILE A 58 6.07 -4.33 0.05
N ILE A 59 6.29 -3.52 1.08
CA ILE A 59 7.24 -2.40 1.06
C ILE A 59 8.52 -2.90 1.72
N SER A 60 9.67 -2.75 1.06
CA SER A 60 10.95 -3.14 1.65
C SER A 60 11.30 -2.23 2.84
N ALA A 61 12.02 -2.76 3.84
CA ALA A 61 12.37 -2.00 5.04
C ALA A 61 13.11 -0.68 4.75
N ASN A 62 13.92 -0.66 3.69
CA ASN A 62 14.72 0.49 3.26
C ASN A 62 14.05 1.32 2.16
N SER A 63 12.82 0.98 1.76
CA SER A 63 12.07 1.75 0.78
C SER A 63 11.32 2.89 1.46
N GLU A 64 11.37 4.05 0.82
CA GLU A 64 10.70 5.26 1.27
C GLU A 64 9.57 5.62 0.30
N THR A 65 8.49 6.16 0.89
CA THR A 65 7.45 6.87 0.14
C THR A 65 7.78 8.36 0.07
N VAL A 66 7.09 9.10 -0.79
CA VAL A 66 7.24 10.57 -0.89
C VAL A 66 7.05 11.23 0.48
N GLU A 67 6.10 10.75 1.29
CA GLU A 67 5.86 11.25 2.64
C GLU A 67 6.98 10.88 3.64
N ASP A 68 7.64 9.73 3.46
CA ASP A 68 8.80 9.36 4.30
C ASP A 68 9.98 10.29 4.00
N ILE A 69 10.23 10.57 2.72
CA ILE A 69 11.31 11.47 2.27
C ILE A 69 11.03 12.89 2.75
N ALA A 70 9.80 13.39 2.59
CA ALA A 70 9.38 14.71 3.07
C ALA A 70 9.64 14.87 4.58
N LYS A 71 9.24 13.88 5.38
CA LYS A 71 9.46 13.88 6.83
C LYS A 71 10.93 13.83 7.20
N ARG A 72 11.72 12.98 6.54
CA ARG A 72 13.16 12.83 6.83
C ARG A 72 13.94 14.10 6.49
N LEU A 73 13.59 14.77 5.39
CA LEU A 73 14.22 16.02 4.96
C LEU A 73 13.61 17.27 5.61
N ASN A 74 12.50 17.11 6.34
CA ASN A 74 11.73 18.20 6.93
C ASN A 74 11.31 19.26 5.90
N ILE A 75 10.82 18.80 4.75
CA ILE A 75 10.32 19.62 3.64
C ILE A 75 8.85 19.31 3.34
N ALA A 76 8.20 20.16 2.55
CA ALA A 76 6.84 19.92 2.10
C ALA A 76 6.79 18.75 1.10
N VAL A 77 5.70 17.98 1.06
CA VAL A 77 5.57 16.78 0.20
C VAL A 77 5.68 17.15 -1.27
N GLU A 78 5.22 18.35 -1.64
CA GLU A 78 5.25 18.90 -3.00
C GLU A 78 6.67 19.21 -3.48
N GLN A 79 7.63 19.38 -2.56
CA GLN A 79 9.03 19.66 -2.86
C GLN A 79 9.85 18.38 -3.06
N VAL A 80 9.29 17.21 -2.79
CA VAL A 80 9.97 15.92 -2.96
C VAL A 80 9.91 15.50 -4.43
N ASN A 81 11.05 15.13 -4.99
CA ASN A 81 11.09 14.46 -6.28
C ASN A 81 10.48 13.07 -6.17
N LYS A 82 9.36 12.84 -6.86
CA LYS A 82 8.64 11.55 -6.86
C LYS A 82 9.51 10.38 -7.33
N GLN A 83 10.53 10.63 -8.15
CA GLN A 83 11.44 9.60 -8.66
C GLN A 83 12.36 9.02 -7.57
N ASP A 84 12.55 9.74 -6.46
CA ASP A 84 13.39 9.26 -5.36
C ASP A 84 12.66 8.22 -4.50
N ALA A 85 11.32 8.18 -4.56
CA ALA A 85 10.49 7.24 -3.83
C ALA A 85 10.34 5.91 -4.59
N LYS A 86 10.72 4.80 -3.95
CA LYS A 86 10.55 3.45 -4.51
C LYS A 86 9.17 2.87 -4.23
N ALA A 87 8.51 3.37 -3.20
CA ALA A 87 7.22 2.91 -2.73
C ALA A 87 6.18 4.04 -2.76
N VAL A 88 4.92 3.68 -2.93
CA VAL A 88 3.80 4.63 -2.89
C VAL A 88 2.62 4.05 -2.11
N VAL A 89 1.94 4.92 -1.37
CA VAL A 89 0.65 4.62 -0.74
C VAL A 89 -0.39 5.51 -1.40
N VAL A 90 -1.40 4.89 -2.00
CA VAL A 90 -2.51 5.59 -2.65
C VAL A 90 -3.78 5.33 -1.88
N THR A 91 -4.48 6.39 -1.49
CA THR A 91 -5.76 6.31 -0.79
C THR A 91 -6.91 6.15 -1.78
N GLY A 92 -8.03 5.59 -1.31
CA GLY A 92 -9.26 5.52 -2.10
C GLY A 92 -9.81 6.89 -2.52
N MET A 93 -9.48 7.98 -1.80
CA MET A 93 -9.85 9.33 -2.24
C MET A 93 -9.02 9.77 -3.44
N GLU A 94 -7.69 9.64 -3.35
CA GLU A 94 -6.79 9.97 -4.45
C GLU A 94 -7.10 9.12 -5.69
N LEU A 95 -7.35 7.82 -5.52
CA LEU A 95 -7.71 6.91 -6.61
C LEU A 95 -9.03 7.31 -7.29
N LYS A 96 -9.98 7.90 -6.57
CA LYS A 96 -11.26 8.34 -7.13
C LYS A 96 -11.07 9.53 -8.09
N ASP A 97 -10.11 10.39 -7.78
CA ASP A 97 -9.83 11.60 -8.56
C ASP A 97 -8.78 11.35 -9.66
N MET A 98 -8.25 10.11 -9.75
CA MET A 98 -7.29 9.69 -10.78
C MET A 98 -7.96 9.25 -12.08
N SER A 99 -7.35 9.61 -13.22
CA SER A 99 -7.66 8.99 -14.51
C SER A 99 -7.02 7.60 -14.64
N ALA A 100 -7.45 6.84 -15.66
CA ALA A 100 -6.87 5.53 -15.94
C ALA A 100 -5.37 5.61 -16.27
N GLU A 101 -4.96 6.66 -17.01
CA GLU A 101 -3.57 6.89 -17.39
C GLU A 101 -2.69 7.20 -16.17
N GLN A 102 -3.21 7.96 -15.21
CA GLN A 102 -2.49 8.26 -13.96
C GLN A 102 -2.32 7.00 -13.10
N LEU A 103 -3.35 6.16 -13.03
CA LEU A 103 -3.24 4.86 -12.36
C LEU A 103 -2.21 3.97 -13.05
N ASP A 104 -2.22 3.92 -14.38
CA ASP A 104 -1.28 3.13 -15.16
C ASP A 104 0.17 3.66 -15.02
N GLU A 105 0.37 4.98 -14.89
CA GLU A 105 1.66 5.58 -14.57
C GLU A 105 2.16 5.14 -13.18
N ILE A 106 1.30 5.15 -12.16
CA ILE A 106 1.63 4.68 -10.80
C ILE A 106 2.02 3.20 -10.82
N LEU A 107 1.22 2.38 -11.51
CA LEU A 107 1.46 0.95 -11.65
C LEU A 107 2.75 0.65 -12.43
N THR A 108 3.25 1.56 -13.26
CA THR A 108 4.53 1.40 -13.97
C THR A 108 5.72 1.94 -13.17
N SER A 109 5.55 3.11 -12.56
CA SER A 109 6.65 3.88 -11.94
C SER A 109 7.09 3.31 -10.60
N TYR A 110 6.16 2.73 -9.83
CA TYR A 110 6.44 2.21 -8.50
C TYR A 110 6.47 0.68 -8.50
N THR A 111 7.49 0.10 -7.86
CA THR A 111 7.59 -1.36 -7.71
C THR A 111 6.84 -1.85 -6.46
N GLU A 112 6.70 -0.99 -5.44
CA GLU A 112 6.09 -1.33 -4.15
C GLU A 112 4.88 -0.42 -3.92
N ILE A 113 3.68 -1.01 -4.02
CA ILE A 113 2.42 -0.23 -4.06
C ILE A 113 1.46 -0.73 -2.98
N VAL A 114 0.86 0.21 -2.26
CA VAL A 114 -0.22 -0.02 -1.31
C VAL A 114 -1.40 0.87 -1.66
N PHE A 115 -2.54 0.26 -1.94
CA PHE A 115 -3.83 0.94 -2.02
C PHE A 115 -4.58 0.78 -0.69
N ALA A 116 -4.92 1.89 -0.04
CA ALA A 116 -5.56 1.93 1.27
C ALA A 116 -6.91 2.65 1.21
N ARG A 117 -7.81 2.38 2.17
CA ARG A 117 -9.17 2.95 2.22
C ARG A 117 -9.96 2.75 0.91
N THR A 118 -9.73 1.65 0.20
CA THR A 118 -10.41 1.39 -1.08
C THR A 118 -11.80 0.78 -0.90
N SER A 119 -12.77 1.20 -1.73
CA SER A 119 -14.08 0.54 -1.87
C SER A 119 -13.98 -0.75 -2.70
N PRO A 120 -15.00 -1.65 -2.65
CA PRO A 120 -15.04 -2.83 -3.51
C PRO A 120 -14.91 -2.52 -5.01
N GLN A 121 -15.56 -1.46 -5.49
CA GLN A 121 -15.48 -1.01 -6.88
C GLN A 121 -14.06 -0.56 -7.24
N GLN A 122 -13.38 0.12 -6.33
CA GLN A 122 -12.00 0.55 -6.54
C GLN A 122 -11.02 -0.61 -6.64
N LYS A 123 -11.26 -1.71 -5.91
CA LYS A 123 -10.45 -2.94 -6.08
C LYS A 123 -10.53 -3.47 -7.49
N LEU A 124 -11.72 -3.44 -8.11
CA LEU A 124 -11.89 -3.86 -9.50
C LEU A 124 -11.11 -2.95 -10.45
N ILE A 125 -11.19 -1.63 -10.27
CA ILE A 125 -10.43 -0.65 -11.06
C ILE A 125 -8.92 -0.90 -11.00
N ILE A 126 -8.39 -1.21 -9.80
CA ILE A 126 -6.98 -1.54 -9.60
C ILE A 126 -6.60 -2.82 -10.38
N VAL A 127 -7.44 -3.86 -10.29
CA VAL A 127 -7.21 -5.12 -11.01
C VAL A 127 -7.25 -4.91 -12.52
N GLU A 128 -8.22 -4.16 -13.03
CA GLU A 128 -8.32 -3.80 -14.45
C GLU A 128 -7.08 -3.00 -14.91
N GLY A 129 -6.58 -2.07 -14.10
CA GLY A 129 -5.32 -1.37 -14.36
C GLY A 129 -4.13 -2.31 -14.49
N CYS A 130 -4.00 -3.26 -13.57
CA CYS A 130 -2.94 -4.27 -13.65
C CYS A 130 -3.07 -5.14 -14.92
N GLN A 131 -4.30 -5.51 -15.30
CA GLN A 131 -4.56 -6.31 -16.51
C GLN A 131 -4.21 -5.55 -17.79
N ARG A 132 -4.48 -4.24 -17.87
CA ARG A 132 -4.07 -3.42 -19.02
C ARG A 132 -2.56 -3.43 -19.23
N GLN A 133 -1.77 -3.44 -18.15
CA GLN A 133 -0.32 -3.49 -18.25
C GLN A 133 0.20 -4.85 -18.76
N VAL A 134 -0.45 -5.93 -18.35
CA VAL A 134 -0.07 -7.30 -18.75
C VAL A 134 -0.59 -7.64 -20.15
N GLY A 135 -1.72 -7.04 -20.58
CA GLY A 135 -2.41 -7.32 -21.85
C GLY A 135 -1.63 -7.04 -23.14
N GLY A 136 -0.44 -6.44 -23.07
CA GLY A 136 0.55 -6.43 -24.18
C GLY A 136 1.27 -7.79 -24.38
N ARG A 137 1.17 -8.70 -23.41
CA ARG A 137 1.48 -10.13 -23.51
C ARG A 137 0.22 -10.90 -23.14
N ARG A 138 -0.72 -11.02 -24.09
CA ARG A 138 -1.75 -12.07 -23.94
C ARG A 138 -1.04 -13.41 -23.78
N CYS A 139 -1.43 -14.18 -22.76
CA CYS A 139 -1.30 -15.63 -22.85
C CYS A 139 -1.90 -16.04 -24.20
N PRO A 140 -1.24 -16.88 -25.01
CA PRO A 140 -1.81 -17.31 -26.28
C PRO A 140 -3.23 -17.81 -26.02
N GLU A 141 -4.17 -17.29 -26.79
CA GLU A 141 -5.54 -17.78 -26.79
C GLU A 141 -5.45 -19.30 -27.01
N ASP A 142 -6.01 -20.06 -26.06
CA ASP A 142 -6.04 -21.51 -26.12
C ASP A 142 -6.79 -21.89 -27.41
N PRO A 143 -6.15 -22.54 -28.39
CA PRO A 143 -6.82 -22.89 -29.63
C PRO A 143 -7.66 -24.15 -29.36
N GLY A 144 -8.91 -23.96 -28.95
CA GLY A 144 -9.93 -24.98 -29.18
C GLY A 144 -11.02 -25.10 -28.12
N PRO A 145 -12.03 -25.94 -28.40
CA PRO A 145 -12.05 -27.01 -29.40
C PRO A 145 -12.40 -26.59 -30.83
#